data_AF-A0A849TB56-F1
#
_entry.id   AF-A0A849TB56-F1
#
_cell.length_a   1.000
_cell.length_b   1.000
_cell.length_c   1.000
_cell.angle_alpha   90.00
_cell.angle_beta   90.00
_cell.angle_gamma   90.00
#
_symmetry.space_group_name_H-M   'P 1'
#
loop_
_entity.id
_entity.type
_entity.pdbx_description
1 polymer ?
#
loop_
_entity_poly.entity_id
_entity_poly.type
_entity_poly.pdbx_seq_one_letter_code
_entity_poly.pdbx_strand_id
1 'polypeptide(L)'
;DGRSRARNGLNPPPRDYTSSEAAIELTRDRMIQSVTHGRPGTAMIAWKTELSEAEIEGVVDYVRNTFMHLGNQAAATRAKPSAALLASPGGVLYIQVCAMCHGETGTRQTVGNMNPPPRDFTAPAVIAELNRKRMIASITKGRPGTAMRAFGERLSKAEIESLADFISAAYMNNANAK
;
A
#
# COMPACT_ATOMS: atom_id res chain seq x y z
N ASP A 1 5.98 3.60 -23.59
CA ASP A 1 4.53 3.79 -23.33
C ASP A 1 3.89 2.57 -22.64
N GLY A 2 4.67 1.57 -22.21
CA GLY A 2 4.17 0.41 -21.45
C GLY A 2 3.37 -0.63 -22.26
N ARG A 3 2.88 -0.28 -23.46
CA ARG A 3 2.02 -1.13 -24.31
C ARG A 3 2.77 -2.04 -25.28
N SER A 4 4.10 -1.95 -25.29
CA SER A 4 5.03 -2.57 -26.23
C SER A 4 4.73 -2.30 -27.72
N ARG A 5 5.72 -1.72 -28.42
CA ARG A 5 5.64 -1.54 -29.89
C ARG A 5 5.84 -2.84 -30.67
N ALA A 6 6.33 -3.90 -30.03
CA ALA A 6 6.57 -5.20 -30.64
C ALA A 6 5.39 -6.18 -30.50
N ARG A 7 4.22 -5.71 -30.05
CA ARG A 7 3.03 -6.55 -29.77
C ARG A 7 2.55 -7.39 -30.96
N ASN A 8 2.80 -6.95 -32.20
CA ASN A 8 2.39 -7.66 -33.41
C ASN A 8 3.51 -8.49 -34.04
N GLY A 9 4.73 -8.43 -33.49
CA GLY A 9 5.93 -9.02 -34.10
C GLY A 9 6.52 -10.21 -33.35
N LEU A 10 6.00 -10.55 -32.17
CA LEU A 10 6.52 -11.63 -31.32
C LEU A 10 5.38 -12.54 -30.84
N ASN A 11 5.68 -13.84 -30.72
CA ASN A 11 4.77 -14.84 -30.18
C ASN A 11 5.41 -15.56 -28.97
N PRO A 12 4.82 -15.48 -27.76
CA PRO A 12 3.68 -14.64 -27.40
C PRO A 12 4.03 -13.13 -27.45
N PRO A 13 3.03 -12.25 -27.58
CA PRO A 13 3.26 -10.81 -27.60
C PRO A 13 3.87 -10.35 -26.26
N PRO A 14 4.72 -9.30 -26.26
CA PRO A 14 5.23 -8.75 -25.01
C PRO A 14 4.09 -8.20 -24.15
N ARG A 15 4.30 -8.21 -22.84
CA ARG A 15 3.27 -7.81 -21.88
C ARG A 15 2.97 -6.31 -22.00
N ASP A 16 1.69 -5.97 -21.88
CA ASP A 16 1.23 -4.60 -21.66
C ASP A 16 1.25 -4.29 -20.15
N TYR A 17 2.14 -3.40 -19.75
CA TYR A 17 2.32 -2.99 -18.35
C TYR A 17 1.32 -1.93 -17.88
N THR A 18 0.44 -1.43 -18.76
CA THR A 18 -0.51 -0.35 -18.43
C THR A 18 -1.87 -0.84 -17.92
N SER A 19 -2.11 -2.16 -17.93
CA SER A 19 -3.37 -2.77 -17.48
C SER A 19 -3.41 -3.04 -15.97
N SER A 20 -4.60 -2.94 -15.36
CA SER A 20 -4.83 -3.31 -13.95
C SER A 20 -4.51 -4.79 -13.68
N GLU A 21 -4.80 -5.65 -14.65
CA GLU A 21 -4.55 -7.09 -14.57
C GLU A 21 -3.04 -7.36 -14.53
N ALA A 22 -2.25 -6.64 -15.35
CA ALA A 22 -0.80 -6.71 -15.28
C ALA A 22 -0.27 -6.26 -13.92
N ALA A 23 -0.86 -5.22 -13.32
CA ALA A 23 -0.47 -4.74 -12.00
C ALA A 23 -0.73 -5.75 -10.87
N ILE A 24 -1.79 -6.57 -10.99
CA ILE A 24 -2.12 -7.63 -10.03
C ILE A 24 -1.21 -8.85 -10.23
N GLU A 25 -1.02 -9.28 -11.48
CA GLU A 25 -0.32 -10.52 -11.79
C GLU A 25 1.22 -10.40 -11.71
N LEU A 26 1.77 -9.24 -12.05
CA LEU A 26 3.21 -9.02 -12.10
C LEU A 26 3.72 -8.47 -10.78
N THR A 27 4.00 -9.37 -9.84
CA THR A 27 4.72 -9.02 -8.61
C THR A 27 6.16 -8.57 -8.92
N ARG A 28 6.78 -7.80 -8.01
CA ARG A 28 8.17 -7.33 -8.17
C ARG A 28 9.12 -8.52 -8.39
N ASP A 29 9.04 -9.52 -7.52
CA ASP A 29 9.91 -10.71 -7.58
C ASP A 29 9.71 -11.51 -8.87
N ARG A 30 8.45 -11.66 -9.33
CA ARG A 30 8.16 -12.33 -10.60
C ARG A 30 8.80 -11.60 -11.78
N MET A 31 8.76 -10.27 -11.78
CA MET A 31 9.38 -9.45 -12.83
C MET A 31 10.90 -9.57 -12.79
N ILE A 32 11.52 -9.52 -11.59
CA ILE A 32 12.96 -9.74 -11.41
C ILE A 32 13.35 -11.11 -11.96
N GLN A 33 12.67 -12.18 -11.55
CA GLN A 33 12.94 -13.54 -12.03
C GLN A 33 12.85 -13.65 -13.55
N SER A 34 11.86 -12.98 -14.16
CA SER A 34 11.68 -12.97 -15.62
C SER A 34 12.79 -12.22 -16.33
N VAL A 35 13.34 -11.15 -15.75
CA VAL A 35 14.47 -10.40 -16.31
C VAL A 35 15.79 -11.17 -16.13
N THR A 36 16.01 -11.73 -14.94
CA THR A 36 17.21 -12.51 -14.61
C THR A 36 17.33 -13.76 -15.47
N HIS A 37 16.27 -14.55 -15.59
CA HIS A 37 16.31 -15.88 -16.21
C HIS A 37 15.67 -15.93 -17.61
N GLY A 38 15.08 -14.83 -18.06
CA GLY A 38 14.26 -14.82 -19.26
C GLY A 38 12.97 -15.61 -19.05
N ARG A 39 12.23 -15.83 -20.15
CA ARG A 39 11.02 -16.63 -20.17
C ARG A 39 11.10 -17.67 -21.29
N PRO A 40 11.32 -18.96 -20.95
CA PRO A 40 11.37 -20.04 -21.94
C PRO A 40 10.14 -20.05 -22.86
N GLY A 41 10.35 -20.32 -24.15
CA GLY A 41 9.30 -20.31 -25.15
C GLY A 41 8.81 -18.91 -25.56
N THR A 42 9.56 -17.86 -25.21
CA THR A 42 9.27 -16.47 -25.63
C THR A 42 10.54 -15.78 -26.13
N ALA A 43 10.38 -14.60 -26.72
CA ALA A 43 11.50 -13.76 -27.14
C ALA A 43 12.22 -13.05 -25.97
N MET A 44 11.75 -13.21 -24.73
CA MET A 44 12.37 -12.60 -23.56
C MET A 44 13.55 -13.45 -23.06
N ILE A 45 14.76 -13.07 -23.46
CA ILE A 45 16.01 -13.71 -23.06
C ILE A 45 16.40 -13.40 -21.60
N ALA A 46 17.33 -14.16 -21.05
CA ALA A 46 17.94 -13.88 -19.74
C ALA A 46 18.89 -12.69 -19.83
N TRP A 47 18.85 -11.78 -18.85
CA TRP A 47 19.75 -10.63 -18.77
C TRP A 47 20.82 -10.73 -17.69
N LYS A 48 20.84 -11.82 -16.91
CA LYS A 48 21.80 -12.00 -15.80
C LYS A 48 23.28 -12.00 -16.19
N THR A 49 23.61 -12.12 -17.48
CA THR A 49 24.99 -12.05 -17.98
C THR A 49 25.41 -10.63 -18.35
N GLU A 50 24.43 -9.76 -18.64
CA GLU A 50 24.66 -8.39 -19.11
C GLU A 50 24.37 -7.35 -18.03
N LEU A 51 23.48 -7.65 -17.09
CA LEU A 51 23.04 -6.76 -16.01
C LEU A 51 23.35 -7.37 -14.65
N SER A 52 23.82 -6.53 -13.74
CA SER A 52 23.91 -6.86 -12.31
C SER A 52 22.52 -7.00 -11.67
N GLU A 53 22.47 -7.64 -10.51
CA GLU A 53 21.23 -7.78 -9.73
C GLU A 53 20.59 -6.40 -9.43
N ALA A 54 21.41 -5.42 -9.04
CA ALA A 54 20.95 -4.06 -8.76
C ALA A 54 20.36 -3.36 -10.00
N GLU A 55 20.94 -3.58 -11.18
CA GLU A 55 20.41 -3.01 -12.44
C GLU A 55 19.10 -3.68 -12.85
N ILE A 56 19.00 -5.00 -12.68
CA ILE A 56 17.76 -5.75 -12.92
C ILE A 56 16.65 -5.22 -12.01
N GLU A 57 16.93 -5.06 -10.72
CA GLU A 57 15.99 -4.47 -9.76
C GLU A 57 15.59 -3.05 -10.15
N GLY A 58 16.55 -2.20 -10.51
CA GLY A 58 16.30 -0.82 -10.93
C GLY A 58 15.41 -0.72 -12.18
N VAL A 59 15.62 -1.59 -13.17
CA VAL A 59 14.77 -1.65 -14.37
C VAL A 59 13.35 -2.11 -14.02
N VAL A 60 13.22 -3.13 -13.16
CA VAL A 60 11.90 -3.61 -12.71
C VAL A 60 11.16 -2.51 -11.97
N ASP A 61 11.83 -1.82 -11.05
CA ASP A 61 11.23 -0.73 -10.28
C ASP A 61 10.86 0.45 -11.20
N TYR A 62 11.69 0.79 -12.18
CA TYR A 62 11.33 1.78 -13.21
C TYR A 62 10.04 1.40 -13.96
N VAL A 63 9.93 0.16 -14.45
CA VAL A 63 8.72 -0.30 -15.18
C VAL A 63 7.48 -0.22 -14.29
N ARG A 64 7.60 -0.69 -13.04
CA ARG A 64 6.52 -0.68 -12.05
C ARG A 64 6.07 0.73 -11.69
N ASN A 65 7.01 1.66 -11.58
CA ASN A 65 6.73 3.05 -11.21
C ASN A 65 6.13 3.83 -12.38
N THR A 66 6.74 3.72 -13.56
CA THR A 66 6.41 4.55 -14.72
C THR A 66 5.19 4.06 -15.48
N PHE A 67 4.99 2.74 -15.62
CA PHE A 67 3.92 2.19 -16.47
C PHE A 67 2.79 1.52 -15.71
N MET A 68 3.08 0.95 -14.53
CA MET A 68 2.06 0.28 -13.70
C MET A 68 1.53 1.19 -12.59
N HIS A 69 2.13 2.38 -12.40
CA HIS A 69 1.82 3.32 -11.32
C HIS A 69 1.90 2.71 -9.91
N LEU A 70 2.73 1.67 -9.74
CA LEU A 70 2.90 0.94 -8.47
C LEU A 70 4.02 1.49 -7.58
N GLY A 71 4.78 2.49 -8.05
CA GLY A 71 5.90 3.08 -7.30
C GLY A 71 5.53 3.79 -6.02
N ASN A 72 4.26 4.19 -5.90
CA ASN A 72 3.72 4.74 -4.66
C ASN A 72 3.11 3.67 -3.74
N GLN A 73 3.01 2.42 -4.18
CA GLN A 73 2.39 1.33 -3.40
C GLN A 73 3.41 0.39 -2.74
N ALA A 74 4.60 0.21 -3.32
CA ALA A 74 5.62 -0.67 -2.74
C ALA A 74 6.41 -0.01 -1.59
N ALA A 75 6.77 1.27 -1.71
CA ALA A 75 7.44 2.04 -0.64
C ALA A 75 6.51 2.38 0.54
N ALA A 76 5.19 2.37 0.32
CA ALA A 76 4.18 2.64 1.35
C ALA A 76 3.88 1.45 2.27
N THR A 77 4.43 0.26 2.01
CA THR A 77 4.08 -0.91 2.82
C THR A 77 4.75 -0.98 4.19
N ARG A 78 5.74 -0.13 4.53
CA ARG A 78 6.43 -0.19 5.85
C ARG A 78 7.01 1.13 6.37
N ALA A 79 6.96 2.21 5.60
CA ALA A 79 7.56 3.47 6.02
C ALA A 79 6.70 4.15 7.09
N LYS A 80 7.32 4.62 8.17
CA LYS A 80 6.64 5.50 9.14
C LYS A 80 6.11 6.74 8.41
N PRO A 81 4.96 7.30 8.83
CA PRO A 81 4.44 8.54 8.24
C PRO A 81 5.48 9.66 8.35
N SER A 82 5.45 10.60 7.40
CA SER A 82 6.40 11.73 7.41
C SER A 82 6.30 12.53 8.72
N ALA A 83 7.39 13.19 9.13
CA ALA A 83 7.39 14.01 10.34
C ALA A 83 6.28 15.08 10.30
N ALA A 84 5.99 15.65 9.12
CA ALA A 84 4.90 16.61 8.94
C ALA A 84 3.51 15.97 9.18
N LEU A 85 3.28 14.75 8.69
CA LEU A 85 2.02 14.03 8.95
C LEU A 85 1.90 13.64 10.43
N LEU A 86 2.99 13.19 11.06
CA LEU A 86 3.01 12.88 12.49
C LEU A 86 2.78 14.11 13.37
N ALA A 87 3.24 15.29 12.95
CA ALA A 87 3.01 16.55 13.63
C ALA A 87 1.60 17.15 13.39
N SER A 88 0.82 16.59 12.48
CA SER A 88 -0.58 17.01 12.27
C SER A 88 -1.44 16.71 13.51
N PRO A 89 -2.58 17.40 13.71
CA PRO A 89 -3.47 17.14 14.85
C PRO A 89 -3.88 15.65 14.96
N GLY A 90 -4.21 15.03 13.82
CA GLY A 90 -4.55 13.61 13.77
C GLY A 90 -3.36 12.69 14.05
N GLY A 91 -2.17 13.04 13.58
CA GLY A 91 -0.94 12.27 13.82
C GLY A 91 -0.55 12.24 15.30
N VAL A 92 -0.61 13.39 15.97
CA VAL A 92 -0.32 13.50 17.41
C VAL A 92 -1.29 12.63 18.21
N LEU A 93 -2.60 12.73 17.93
CA LEU A 93 -3.61 11.92 18.60
C LEU A 93 -3.46 10.43 18.30
N TYR A 94 -3.13 10.06 17.06
CA TYR A 94 -2.94 8.68 16.68
C TYR A 94 -1.82 8.03 17.49
N ILE A 95 -0.67 8.69 17.63
CA ILE A 95 0.45 8.17 18.42
C ILE A 95 0.07 7.99 19.89
N GLN A 96 -0.68 8.93 20.45
CA GLN A 96 -1.07 8.90 21.87
C GLN A 96 -2.14 7.84 22.19
N VAL A 97 -3.05 7.57 21.25
CA VAL A 97 -4.29 6.82 21.55
C VAL A 97 -4.42 5.54 20.73
N CYS A 98 -4.00 5.54 19.48
CA CYS A 98 -4.31 4.48 18.51
C CYS A 98 -3.12 3.56 18.23
N ALA A 99 -1.91 4.13 18.19
CA ALA A 99 -0.69 3.43 17.79
C ALA A 99 -0.35 2.27 18.72
N MET A 100 -0.78 2.30 19.98
CA MET A 100 -0.55 1.19 20.89
C MET A 100 -1.11 -0.13 20.34
N CYS A 101 -2.30 -0.11 19.72
CA CYS A 101 -2.97 -1.28 19.13
C CYS A 101 -2.76 -1.43 17.62
N HIS A 102 -2.73 -0.31 16.89
CA HIS A 102 -2.67 -0.31 15.43
C HIS A 102 -1.23 -0.21 14.89
N GLY A 103 -0.25 0.04 15.76
CA GLY A 103 1.15 0.26 15.41
C GLY A 103 1.40 1.64 14.81
N GLU A 104 2.61 2.16 14.98
CA GLU A 104 3.05 3.44 14.39
C GLU A 104 3.07 3.42 12.85
N THR A 105 3.19 2.24 12.26
CA THR A 105 3.19 2.02 10.82
C THR A 105 1.81 1.60 10.28
N GLY A 106 0.78 1.53 11.14
CA GLY A 106 -0.57 1.08 10.75
C GLY A 106 -0.69 -0.42 10.50
N THR A 107 0.37 -1.20 10.72
CA THR A 107 0.48 -2.64 10.40
C THR A 107 0.13 -3.58 11.56
N ARG A 108 -0.41 -3.08 12.67
CA ARG A 108 -0.84 -3.90 13.82
C ARG A 108 0.29 -4.61 14.58
N GLN A 109 1.52 -4.09 14.50
CA GLN A 109 2.71 -4.76 15.06
C GLN A 109 2.73 -4.83 16.60
N THR A 110 1.90 -4.08 17.30
CA THR A 110 1.94 -4.00 18.77
C THR A 110 0.60 -4.37 19.41
N VAL A 111 0.72 -5.23 20.43
CA VAL A 111 -0.22 -5.73 21.47
C VAL A 111 -1.15 -6.93 21.16
N GLY A 112 -0.76 -8.08 21.75
CA GLY A 112 -1.64 -9.06 22.40
C GLY A 112 -2.55 -9.92 21.52
N ASN A 113 -3.07 -11.01 22.10
CA ASN A 113 -4.10 -11.88 21.50
C ASN A 113 -5.46 -11.16 21.45
N MET A 114 -5.55 -10.01 20.77
CA MET A 114 -6.81 -9.33 20.50
C MET A 114 -7.63 -10.15 19.49
N ASN A 115 -8.88 -10.43 19.84
CA ASN A 115 -9.81 -11.15 18.98
C ASN A 115 -11.07 -10.30 18.74
N PRO A 116 -11.34 -9.85 17.49
CA PRO A 116 -10.46 -9.95 16.33
C PRO A 116 -9.23 -9.04 16.47
N PRO A 117 -8.15 -9.31 15.73
CA PRO A 117 -7.00 -8.43 15.67
C PRO A 117 -7.40 -7.03 15.15
N PRO A 118 -6.71 -5.95 15.56
CA PRO A 118 -6.93 -4.63 14.94
C PRO A 118 -6.74 -4.68 13.42
N ARG A 119 -7.29 -3.71 12.68
CA ARG A 119 -7.09 -3.66 11.23
C ARG A 119 -5.65 -3.26 10.91
N ASP A 120 -5.04 -3.94 9.93
CA ASP A 120 -3.86 -3.46 9.23
C ASP A 120 -4.31 -2.47 8.15
N PHE A 121 -4.03 -1.18 8.36
CA PHE A 121 -4.47 -0.11 7.47
C PHE A 121 -3.73 -0.10 6.13
N THR A 122 -2.62 -0.84 6.02
CA THR A 122 -1.83 -0.95 4.79
C THR A 122 -2.29 -2.10 3.89
N ALA A 123 -3.14 -3.01 4.41
CA ALA A 123 -3.62 -4.16 3.67
C ALA A 123 -4.58 -3.73 2.53
N PRO A 124 -4.39 -4.21 1.28
CA PRO A 124 -5.22 -3.80 0.14
C PRO A 124 -6.73 -3.99 0.36
N ALA A 125 -7.13 -5.09 1.00
CA ALA A 125 -8.53 -5.35 1.33
C ALA A 125 -9.10 -4.32 2.31
N VAL A 126 -8.30 -3.85 3.28
CA VAL A 126 -8.69 -2.82 4.24
C VAL A 126 -8.75 -1.45 3.56
N ILE A 127 -7.81 -1.15 2.67
CA ILE A 127 -7.81 0.08 1.87
C ILE A 127 -9.06 0.18 0.99
N ALA A 128 -9.45 -0.91 0.34
CA ALA A 128 -10.67 -0.96 -0.47
C ALA A 128 -11.96 -0.86 0.37
N GLU A 129 -11.92 -1.38 1.60
CA GLU A 129 -13.07 -1.48 2.50
C GLU A 129 -13.35 -0.18 3.29
N LEU A 130 -12.30 0.51 3.74
CA LEU A 130 -12.42 1.64 4.65
C LEU A 130 -12.49 2.97 3.89
N ASN A 131 -13.57 3.70 4.10
CA ASN A 131 -13.70 5.11 3.68
C ASN A 131 -13.75 6.03 4.90
N ARG A 132 -13.59 7.34 4.68
CA ARG A 132 -13.59 8.37 5.72
C ARG A 132 -14.79 8.26 6.67
N LYS A 133 -16.01 8.18 6.12
CA LYS A 133 -17.26 8.07 6.91
C LYS A 133 -17.25 6.84 7.82
N ARG A 134 -16.79 5.70 7.31
CA ARG A 134 -16.70 4.45 8.08
C ARG A 134 -15.66 4.53 9.19
N MET A 135 -14.51 5.16 8.93
CA MET A 135 -13.48 5.38 9.95
C MET A 135 -14.00 6.28 11.07
N ILE A 136 -14.61 7.42 10.73
CA ILE A 136 -15.25 8.32 11.71
C ILE A 136 -16.28 7.56 12.56
N ALA A 137 -17.16 6.77 11.94
CA ALA A 137 -18.16 5.99 12.66
C ALA A 137 -17.53 4.98 13.63
N SER A 138 -16.46 4.30 13.21
CA SER A 138 -15.75 3.31 14.01
C SER A 138 -14.99 3.93 15.18
N ILE A 139 -14.37 5.11 14.99
CA ILE A 139 -13.69 5.84 16.06
C ILE A 139 -14.73 6.39 17.05
N THR A 140 -15.82 6.97 16.54
CA THR A 140 -16.88 7.57 17.36
C THR A 140 -17.56 6.52 18.25
N LYS A 141 -18.01 5.42 17.65
CA LYS A 141 -18.87 4.42 18.32
C LYS A 141 -18.12 3.18 18.79
N GLY A 142 -16.83 3.08 18.49
CA GLY A 142 -16.08 1.84 18.67
C GLY A 142 -16.59 0.75 17.73
N ARG A 143 -16.19 -0.50 18.02
CA ARG A 143 -16.68 -1.69 17.33
C ARG A 143 -17.17 -2.71 18.36
N PRO A 144 -18.51 -2.86 18.52
CA PRO A 144 -19.10 -3.82 19.43
C PRO A 144 -18.55 -5.24 19.22
N GLY A 145 -18.29 -5.96 20.30
CA GLY A 145 -17.69 -7.30 20.25
C GLY A 145 -16.19 -7.32 19.95
N THR A 146 -15.49 -6.18 20.04
CA THR A 146 -14.03 -6.09 19.85
C THR A 146 -13.37 -5.22 20.92
N ALA A 147 -12.04 -5.21 20.98
CA ALA A 147 -11.27 -4.33 21.88
C ALA A 147 -11.32 -2.83 21.49
N MET A 148 -11.82 -2.49 20.29
CA MET A 148 -11.88 -1.11 19.82
C MET A 148 -13.05 -0.35 20.47
N ARG A 149 -12.77 0.34 21.57
CA ARG A 149 -13.74 1.16 22.31
C ARG A 149 -14.18 2.41 21.55
N ALA A 150 -15.29 2.99 21.98
CA ALA A 150 -15.79 4.28 21.51
C ALA A 150 -14.93 5.44 22.03
N PHE A 151 -14.70 6.45 21.19
CA PHE A 151 -13.99 7.68 21.56
C PHE A 151 -14.86 8.94 21.45
N GLY A 152 -16.13 8.83 21.03
CA GLY A 152 -17.03 9.97 20.85
C GLY A 152 -17.32 10.80 22.11
N GLU A 153 -17.12 10.23 23.31
CA GLU A 153 -17.26 10.94 24.58
C GLU A 153 -15.96 11.57 25.06
N ARG A 154 -14.82 11.18 24.49
CA ARG A 154 -13.47 11.60 24.91
C ARG A 154 -12.81 12.56 23.93
N LEU A 155 -13.20 12.49 22.66
CA LEU A 155 -12.66 13.29 21.58
C LEU A 155 -13.78 14.08 20.91
N SER A 156 -13.50 15.32 20.56
CA SER A 156 -14.39 16.15 19.76
C SER A 156 -14.55 15.60 18.34
N LYS A 157 -15.61 16.04 17.66
CA LYS A 157 -15.85 15.68 16.26
C LYS A 157 -14.65 16.04 15.37
N ALA A 158 -14.02 17.20 15.58
CA ALA A 158 -12.87 17.64 14.79
C ALA A 158 -11.64 16.75 14.99
N GLU A 159 -11.41 16.27 16.22
CA GLU A 159 -10.31 15.34 16.52
C GLU A 159 -10.54 13.95 15.92
N ILE A 160 -11.78 13.47 15.93
CA ILE A 160 -12.14 12.20 15.29
C ILE A 160 -11.97 12.27 13.77
N GLU A 161 -12.36 13.40 13.18
CA GLU A 161 -12.17 13.67 11.76
C GLU A 161 -10.68 13.73 11.39
N SER A 162 -9.87 14.45 12.17
CA SER A 162 -8.43 14.54 11.91
C SER A 162 -7.72 13.20 12.04
N LEU A 163 -8.16 12.32 12.96
CA LEU A 163 -7.68 10.94 13.05
C LEU A 163 -7.99 10.13 11.77
N ALA A 164 -9.21 10.21 11.25
CA ALA A 164 -9.59 9.51 10.02
C ALA A 164 -8.81 10.03 8.79
N ASP A 165 -8.58 11.34 8.74
CA ASP A 165 -7.81 11.99 7.67
C ASP A 165 -6.33 11.61 7.75
N PHE A 166 -5.75 11.58 8.96
CA PHE A 166 -4.40 11.09 9.18
C PHE A 166 -4.24 9.63 8.75
N ILE A 167 -5.11 8.71 9.18
CA ILE A 167 -5.02 7.28 8.80
C ILE A 167 -5.06 7.11 7.28
N SER A 168 -5.95 7.86 6.61
CA SER A 168 -6.08 7.83 5.14
C SER A 168 -4.81 8.28 4.44
N ALA A 169 -4.27 9.44 4.87
CA ALA A 169 -3.09 10.05 4.28
C ALA A 169 -1.80 9.28 4.59
N ALA A 170 -1.71 8.72 5.80
CA ALA A 170 -0.50 8.08 6.30
C ALA A 170 -0.34 6.62 5.83
N TYR A 171 -1.45 5.88 5.69
CA TYR A 171 -1.38 4.42 5.52
C TYR A 171 -2.13 3.89 4.30
N MET A 172 -3.06 4.66 3.73
CA MET A 172 -3.99 4.16 2.71
C MET A 172 -3.77 4.75 1.32
N ASN A 173 -2.79 5.66 1.15
CA ASN A 173 -2.46 6.31 -0.13
C ASN A 173 -3.68 6.89 -0.88
N ASN A 174 -4.73 7.28 -0.15
CA ASN A 174 -5.91 7.88 -0.76
C ASN A 174 -5.63 9.36 -1.02
N ALA A 175 -5.04 9.66 -2.17
CA ALA A 175 -4.84 11.00 -2.71
C ALA A 175 -6.17 11.74 -3.06
N ASN A 176 -7.32 11.25 -2.57
CA ASN A 176 -8.65 11.79 -2.86
C ASN A 176 -9.47 11.94 -1.56
N ALA A 177 -8.92 12.64 -0.57
CA ALA A 177 -9.74 13.31 0.44
C ALA A 177 -10.14 14.68 -0.12
N LYS A 178 -11.20 14.70 -0.94
CA LYS A 178 -12.02 15.88 -1.20
C LYS A 178 -13.41 15.62 -0.67
#